data_AF-A0A959X3A4-F1
#
_entry.id   AF-A0A959X3A4-F1
#
_cell.length_a   1.000
_cell.length_b   1.000
_cell.length_c   1.000
_cell.angle_alpha   90.00
_cell.angle_beta   90.00
_cell.angle_gamma   90.00
#
_symmetry.space_group_name_H-M   'P 1'
#
loop_
_entity.id
_entity.type
_entity.pdbx_description
1 polymer ?
#
loop_
_entity_poly.entity_id
_entity_poly.type
_entity_poly.pdbx_seq_one_letter_code
_entity_poly.pdbx_strand_id
1 'polypeptide(L)'
;RFGARAAGDVETLTRLGDGRFEVRHLPLEAVDAKVSCSTGIRAALEEGDVAEAARHLGRPFRFRGVVVVGDQRGRELGFPTANLTVPREMAVPADGVYAGWVTVLDEPGAEPLPAAISVGTNPTFD
;
A
#
# COMPACT_ATOMS: atom_id res chain seq x y z
N ARG A 1 5.65 -19.98 9.17
CA ARG A 1 6.30 -20.53 10.39
C ARG A 1 5.57 -20.01 11.62
N PHE A 2 5.56 -20.72 12.75
CA PHE A 2 4.89 -20.29 13.99
C PHE A 2 5.54 -20.89 15.25
N GLY A 3 5.06 -20.51 16.43
CA GLY A 3 5.51 -21.04 17.71
C GLY A 3 6.85 -20.46 18.19
N ALA A 4 7.34 -20.95 19.34
CA ALA A 4 8.60 -20.49 19.92
C ALA A 4 9.75 -20.65 18.92
N ARG A 5 10.49 -19.55 18.70
CA ARG A 5 11.63 -19.50 17.75
C ARG A 5 11.26 -19.97 16.33
N ALA A 6 10.01 -19.78 15.91
CA ALA A 6 9.52 -20.16 14.58
C ALA A 6 9.68 -21.67 14.25
N ALA A 7 9.71 -22.53 15.27
CA ALA A 7 9.95 -23.97 15.12
C ALA A 7 8.84 -24.72 14.36
N GLY A 8 7.61 -24.20 14.35
CA GLY A 8 6.48 -24.80 13.65
C GLY A 8 6.35 -24.36 12.20
N ASP A 9 5.87 -25.27 11.35
CA ASP A 9 5.56 -25.07 9.93
C ASP A 9 4.28 -25.79 9.49
N VAL A 10 4.03 -25.81 8.18
CA VAL A 10 2.82 -26.41 7.59
C VAL A 10 2.72 -27.90 7.93
N GLU A 11 3.83 -28.64 7.90
CA GLU A 11 3.86 -30.06 8.28
C GLU A 11 3.51 -30.23 9.77
N THR A 12 4.09 -29.40 10.63
CA THR A 12 3.76 -29.38 12.05
C THR A 12 2.27 -29.10 12.27
N LEU A 13 1.69 -28.15 11.51
CA LEU A 13 0.28 -27.79 11.58
C LEU A 13 -0.62 -28.95 11.12
N THR A 14 -0.28 -29.64 10.03
CA THR A 14 -0.99 -30.83 9.54
C THR A 14 -1.04 -31.92 10.60
N ARG A 15 0.10 -32.21 11.25
CA ARG A 15 0.15 -33.21 12.33
C ARG A 15 -0.68 -32.82 13.54
N LEU A 16 -0.67 -31.55 13.92
CA LEU A 16 -1.47 -31.06 15.07
C LEU A 16 -2.98 -31.02 14.76
N GLY A 17 -3.34 -30.87 13.49
CA GLY A 17 -4.72 -30.85 13.01
C GLY A 17 -5.35 -32.23 12.83
N ASP A 18 -4.57 -33.31 12.88
CA ASP A 18 -5.07 -34.67 12.65
C ASP A 18 -6.28 -35.01 13.55
N GLY A 19 -7.38 -35.43 12.93
CA GLY A 19 -8.66 -35.69 13.58
C GLY A 19 -9.39 -34.47 14.17
N ARG A 20 -8.90 -33.24 13.96
CA ARG A 20 -9.46 -32.00 14.54
C ARG A 20 -9.89 -30.95 13.51
N PHE A 21 -9.05 -30.71 12.50
CA PHE A 21 -9.35 -29.76 11.42
C PHE A 21 -8.53 -30.07 10.16
N GLU A 22 -9.03 -29.63 9.00
CA GLU A 22 -8.36 -29.76 7.72
C GLU A 22 -7.28 -28.68 7.54
N VAL A 23 -6.10 -29.07 7.06
CA VAL A 23 -5.03 -28.14 6.68
C VAL A 23 -4.89 -28.11 5.16
N ARG A 24 -5.14 -26.94 4.57
CA ARG A 24 -4.92 -26.69 3.14
C ARG A 24 -3.72 -25.77 2.94
N HIS A 25 -2.66 -26.29 2.35
CA HIS A 25 -1.51 -25.48 1.97
C HIS A 25 -1.79 -24.75 0.64
N LEU A 26 -1.71 -23.42 0.66
CA LEU A 26 -1.76 -22.61 -0.55
C LEU A 26 -0.33 -22.25 -0.95
N PRO A 27 0.12 -22.62 -2.16
CA PRO A 27 1.42 -22.17 -2.65
C PRO A 27 1.41 -20.65 -2.81
N LEU A 28 2.61 -20.06 -2.77
CA LEU A 28 2.76 -18.64 -3.07
C LEU A 28 2.38 -18.38 -4.53
N GLU A 29 1.63 -17.31 -4.76
CA GLU A 29 1.26 -16.86 -6.09
C GLU A 29 2.45 -16.19 -6.79
N ALA A 30 2.53 -16.34 -8.11
CA ALA A 30 3.54 -15.68 -8.92
C ALA A 30 2.86 -14.81 -9.98
N VAL A 31 3.39 -13.60 -10.15
CA VAL A 31 2.94 -12.59 -11.11
C VAL A 31 4.16 -12.24 -11.96
N ASP A 32 4.09 -12.47 -13.28
CA ASP A 32 5.22 -12.41 -14.23
C ASP A 32 6.47 -13.18 -13.76
N ALA A 33 6.26 -14.43 -13.34
CA ALA A 33 7.31 -15.32 -12.84
C ALA A 33 8.06 -14.82 -11.57
N LYS A 34 7.61 -13.74 -10.94
CA LYS A 34 8.07 -13.28 -9.63
C LYS A 34 7.06 -13.66 -8.56
N VAL A 35 7.54 -14.16 -7.42
CA VAL A 35 6.67 -14.47 -6.27
C VAL A 35 6.01 -13.18 -5.78
N SER A 36 4.68 -13.14 -5.76
CA SER A 36 3.91 -12.04 -5.20
C SER A 36 3.96 -12.12 -3.67
N CYS A 37 4.62 -11.14 -3.07
CA CYS A 37 4.77 -11.06 -1.62
C CYS A 37 4.89 -9.61 -1.15
N SER A 38 4.59 -9.36 0.12
CA SER A 38 4.64 -8.01 0.69
C SER A 38 6.04 -7.38 0.60
N THR A 39 7.11 -8.17 0.66
CA THR A 39 8.48 -7.66 0.53
C THR A 39 8.72 -7.08 -0.87
N GLY A 40 8.32 -7.80 -1.93
CA GLY A 40 8.45 -7.31 -3.30
C GLY A 40 7.60 -6.08 -3.58
N ILE A 41 6.37 -6.04 -3.07
CA ILE A 41 5.48 -4.87 -3.20
C ILE A 41 6.09 -3.64 -2.50
N ARG A 42 6.67 -3.80 -1.31
CA ARG A 42 7.32 -2.69 -0.60
C ARG A 42 8.56 -2.20 -1.33
N ALA A 43 9.40 -3.10 -1.85
CA ALA A 43 10.56 -2.72 -2.65
C ALA A 43 10.16 -1.91 -3.90
N ALA A 44 9.12 -2.34 -4.62
CA ALA A 44 8.61 -1.58 -5.77
C ALA A 44 8.13 -0.17 -5.38
N LEU A 45 7.43 -0.03 -4.24
CA LEU A 45 7.02 1.29 -3.72
C LEU A 45 8.23 2.14 -3.33
N GLU A 46 9.21 1.57 -2.63
CA GLU A 46 10.45 2.25 -2.23
C GLU A 46 11.27 2.75 -3.44
N GLU A 47 11.16 2.07 -4.57
CA GLU A 47 11.78 2.47 -5.85
C GLU A 47 10.90 3.45 -6.67
N GLY A 48 9.67 3.73 -6.22
CA GLY A 48 8.69 4.55 -6.94
C GLY A 48 7.99 3.83 -8.10
N ASP A 49 8.21 2.53 -8.29
CA ASP A 49 7.53 1.72 -9.31
C ASP A 49 6.12 1.30 -8.84
N VAL A 50 5.22 2.28 -8.86
CA VAL A 50 3.80 2.09 -8.50
C VAL A 50 3.06 1.18 -9.49
N ALA A 51 3.58 1.00 -10.71
CA ALA A 51 2.99 0.14 -11.73
C ALA A 51 3.27 -1.34 -11.44
N GLU A 52 4.51 -1.69 -11.09
CA GLU A 52 4.86 -3.04 -10.63
C GLU A 52 4.12 -3.36 -9.33
N ALA A 53 4.08 -2.43 -8.37
CA ALA A 53 3.30 -2.62 -7.15
C ALA A 53 1.82 -2.92 -7.47
N ALA A 54 1.21 -2.19 -8.41
CA ALA A 54 -0.17 -2.38 -8.81
C ALA A 54 -0.42 -3.75 -9.48
N ARG A 55 0.53 -4.22 -10.29
CA ARG A 55 0.47 -5.55 -10.92
C ARG A 55 0.40 -6.67 -9.87
N HIS A 56 1.27 -6.63 -8.86
CA HIS A 56 1.29 -7.63 -7.79
C HIS A 56 0.08 -7.50 -6.85
N LEU A 57 -0.49 -6.30 -6.68
CA LEU A 57 -1.69 -6.04 -5.88
C LEU A 57 -3.00 -6.37 -6.59
N GLY A 58 -2.99 -6.53 -7.92
CA GLY A 58 -4.18 -6.63 -8.77
C GLY A 58 -5.00 -5.34 -8.83
N ARG A 59 -4.46 -4.21 -8.35
CA ARG A 59 -5.11 -2.89 -8.31
C ARG A 59 -4.07 -1.80 -8.02
N PRO A 60 -4.34 -0.52 -8.34
CA PRO A 60 -3.48 0.58 -7.94
C PRO A 60 -3.23 0.61 -6.42
N PHE A 61 -1.99 0.92 -6.03
CA PHE A 61 -1.68 1.23 -4.64
C PHE A 61 -2.48 2.47 -4.20
N ARG A 62 -3.01 2.44 -2.98
CA ARG A 62 -3.83 3.53 -2.43
C ARG A 62 -3.65 3.63 -0.93
N PHE A 63 -3.77 4.85 -0.43
CA PHE A 63 -3.93 5.14 1.00
C PHE A 63 -5.15 6.06 1.18
N ARG A 64 -5.62 6.17 2.42
CA ARG A 64 -6.70 7.07 2.80
C ARG A 64 -6.26 7.87 4.02
N GLY A 65 -6.72 9.11 4.12
CA GLY A 65 -6.45 9.98 5.24
C GLY A 65 -7.45 11.12 5.29
N VAL A 66 -7.41 11.86 6.39
CA VAL A 66 -8.19 13.10 6.53
C VAL A 66 -7.40 14.23 5.87
N VAL A 67 -8.08 15.04 5.05
CA VAL A 67 -7.46 16.22 4.44
C VAL A 67 -7.16 17.22 5.55
N VAL A 68 -5.88 17.62 5.64
CA VAL A 68 -5.41 18.64 6.58
C VAL A 68 -5.10 19.95 5.87
N VAL A 69 -5.08 21.04 6.64
CA VAL A 69 -4.66 22.34 6.13
C VAL A 69 -3.14 22.31 5.93
N GLY A 70 -2.68 22.45 4.68
CA GLY A 70 -1.26 22.65 4.35
C GLY A 70 -0.93 24.13 4.11
N ASP A 71 0.16 24.40 3.40
CA ASP A 71 0.68 25.76 3.13
C ASP A 71 -0.21 26.60 2.19
N GLN A 72 -1.32 26.04 1.68
CA GLN A 72 -2.29 26.69 0.78
C GLN A 72 -1.71 27.29 -0.52
N ARG A 73 -0.44 27.00 -0.86
CA ARG A 73 0.25 27.48 -2.08
C ARG A 73 -0.45 27.08 -3.38
N GLY A 74 -1.19 25.98 -3.38
CA GLY A 74 -1.97 25.53 -4.53
C GLY A 74 -3.04 26.51 -5.01
N ARG A 75 -3.49 27.44 -4.14
CA ARG A 75 -4.47 28.47 -4.52
C ARG A 75 -3.97 29.39 -5.64
N GLU A 76 -2.67 29.61 -5.73
CA GLU A 76 -2.05 30.43 -6.78
C GLU A 76 -2.01 29.70 -8.13
N LEU A 77 -2.04 28.37 -8.13
CA LEU A 77 -2.00 27.53 -9.32
C LEU A 77 -3.40 27.29 -9.94
N GLY A 78 -4.47 27.72 -9.26
CA GLY A 78 -5.85 27.57 -9.74
C GLY A 78 -6.45 26.18 -9.57
N PHE A 79 -5.79 25.27 -8.83
CA PHE A 79 -6.25 23.90 -8.62
C PHE A 79 -6.55 23.62 -7.13
N PRO A 80 -7.67 22.94 -6.81
CA PRO A 80 -7.91 22.42 -5.46
C PRO A 80 -6.77 21.48 -5.05
N THR A 81 -6.27 21.64 -3.82
CA THR A 81 -5.22 20.78 -3.25
C THR A 81 -5.74 20.09 -1.99
N ALA A 82 -5.32 18.84 -1.81
CA ALA A 82 -5.60 18.05 -0.61
C ALA A 82 -4.26 17.60 -0.03
N ASN A 83 -3.98 17.99 1.22
CA ASN A 83 -2.77 17.57 1.92
C ASN A 83 -3.14 16.43 2.87
N LEU A 84 -2.35 15.35 2.86
CA LEU A 84 -2.56 14.18 3.69
C LEU A 84 -1.30 13.91 4.51
N THR A 85 -1.48 13.65 5.81
CA THR A 85 -0.40 13.14 6.66
C THR A 85 -0.48 11.62 6.67
N VAL A 86 0.59 10.97 6.22
CA VAL A 86 0.69 9.51 6.21
C VAL A 86 1.51 9.06 7.42
N PRO A 87 1.02 8.10 8.23
CA PRO A 87 1.79 7.55 9.34
C PRO A 87 3.10 6.92 8.86
N ARG A 88 4.17 7.07 9.64
CA ARG A 88 5.52 6.62 9.28
C ARG A 88 5.62 5.10 9.08
N GLU A 89 4.70 4.35 9.65
CA GLU A 89 4.63 2.89 9.56
C GLU A 89 3.98 2.40 8.27
N MET A 90 3.36 3.29 7.49
CA MET A 90 2.80 2.94 6.19
C MET A 90 3.85 3.05 5.09
N ALA A 91 3.87 2.05 4.21
CA ALA A 91 4.61 2.16 2.96
C ALA A 91 4.01 3.29 2.10
N VAL A 92 4.87 4.12 1.53
CA VAL A 92 4.53 5.13 0.53
C VAL A 92 5.49 4.98 -0.65
N PRO A 93 5.08 5.36 -1.87
CA PRO A 93 6.01 5.46 -2.98
C PRO A 93 7.19 6.39 -2.65
N ALA A 94 8.32 6.23 -3.34
CA ALA A 94 9.44 7.16 -3.25
C ALA A 94 9.01 8.63 -3.47
N ASP A 95 9.77 9.57 -2.93
CA ASP A 95 9.53 11.00 -3.16
C ASP A 95 9.47 11.31 -4.67
N GLY A 96 8.43 12.03 -5.09
CA GLY A 96 8.16 12.27 -6.51
C GLY A 96 6.74 12.76 -6.80
N VAL A 97 6.43 12.90 -8.09
CA VAL A 97 5.08 13.25 -8.58
C VAL A 97 4.51 12.08 -9.37
N TYR A 98 3.31 11.65 -8.99
CA TYR A 98 2.62 10.50 -9.56
C TYR A 98 1.29 10.91 -10.17
N ALA A 99 0.93 10.30 -11.29
CA ALA A 99 -0.43 10.37 -11.81
C ALA A 99 -1.32 9.37 -11.07
N GLY A 100 -2.52 9.81 -10.68
CA GLY A 100 -3.45 8.94 -9.98
C GLY A 100 -4.85 9.50 -9.92
N TRP A 101 -5.61 8.98 -8.96
CA TRP A 101 -7.00 9.34 -8.73
C TRP A 101 -7.21 9.69 -7.27
N VAL A 102 -8.09 10.65 -7.01
CA VAL A 102 -8.58 11.00 -5.66
C VAL A 102 -10.07 10.78 -5.60
N THR A 103 -10.56 10.23 -4.49
CA THR A 103 -11.99 10.03 -4.23
C THR A 103 -12.34 10.64 -2.87
N VAL A 104 -13.35 11.51 -2.85
CA VAL A 104 -13.85 12.13 -1.61
C VAL A 104 -14.82 11.15 -0.94
N LEU A 105 -14.41 10.57 0.18
CA LEU A 105 -15.16 9.49 0.81
C LEU A 105 -16.39 9.96 1.60
N ASP A 106 -16.41 11.23 2.02
CA ASP A 106 -17.53 11.81 2.77
C ASP A 106 -18.72 12.21 1.87
N GLU A 107 -18.54 12.09 0.55
CA GLU A 107 -19.57 12.31 -0.47
C GLU A 107 -19.99 10.97 -1.08
N PRO A 108 -21.15 10.41 -0.69
CA PRO A 108 -21.62 9.14 -1.24
C PRO A 108 -21.76 9.20 -2.76
N GLY A 109 -21.10 8.27 -3.46
CA GLY A 109 -21.14 8.20 -4.93
C GLY A 109 -20.18 9.16 -5.64
N ALA A 110 -19.25 9.80 -4.93
CA ALA A 110 -18.21 10.60 -5.55
C ALA A 110 -17.37 9.75 -6.53
N GLU A 111 -17.33 10.19 -7.79
CA GLU A 111 -16.48 9.59 -8.80
C GLU A 111 -15.00 9.95 -8.57
N PRO A 112 -14.05 9.06 -8.90
CA PRO A 112 -12.64 9.39 -8.83
C PRO A 112 -12.27 10.55 -9.75
N LEU A 113 -11.57 11.55 -9.22
CA LEU A 113 -11.04 12.68 -9.98
C LEU A 113 -9.57 12.44 -10.34
N PRO A 114 -9.13 12.77 -11.57
CA PRO A 114 -7.72 12.66 -11.94
C PRO A 114 -6.89 13.65 -11.12
N ALA A 115 -5.72 13.22 -10.66
CA ALA A 115 -4.86 14.01 -9.80
C ALA A 115 -3.37 13.83 -10.12
N ALA A 116 -2.61 14.92 -9.95
CA ALA A 116 -1.17 14.86 -9.75
C ALA A 116 -0.90 14.77 -8.24
N ILE A 117 -0.26 13.70 -7.80
CA ILE A 117 -0.01 13.38 -6.40
C ILE A 117 1.47 13.61 -6.12
N SER A 118 1.79 14.61 -5.30
CA SER A 118 3.16 14.83 -4.84
C SER A 118 3.38 14.08 -3.54
N VAL A 119 4.34 13.15 -3.55
CA VAL A 119 4.85 12.47 -2.36
C VAL A 119 6.19 13.09 -2.00
N GLY A 120 6.35 13.46 -0.74
CA GLY A 120 7.56 14.08 -0.25
C GLY A 120 7.62 14.04 1.26
N THR A 121 8.82 13.94 1.79
CA THR A 121 9.06 14.13 3.23
C THR A 121 9.47 15.57 3.48
N ASN A 122 8.85 16.24 4.46
CA ASN A 122 9.32 17.56 4.88
C ASN A 122 10.42 17.39 5.94
N PRO A 123 11.71 17.67 5.63
CA PRO A 123 12.83 17.35 6.52
C PRO A 123 12.92 18.20 7.79
N THR A 124 12.03 19.19 7.98
CA THR A 124 12.10 20.15 9.11
C THR A 124 11.03 19.97 10.18
N PHE A 125 10.24 18.90 10.15
CA PHE A 125 9.19 18.65 11.15
C PHE A 125 9.47 17.32 11.88
N ASP A 126 9.77 17.43 13.18
CA ASP A 126 9.93 16.32 14.15
C ASP A 126 8.59 15.83 14.69
#